data_AF-A0AAV5MI79-F1
#
_entry.id   AF-A0AAV5MI79-F1
#
_cell.length_a   1.000
_cell.length_b   1.000
_cell.length_c   1.000
_cell.angle_alpha   90.00
_cell.angle_beta   90.00
_cell.angle_gamma   90.00
#
_symmetry.space_group_name_H-M   'P 1'
#
loop_
_entity.id
_entity.type
_entity.pdbx_description
1 polymer ?
#
loop_
_entity_poly.entity_id
_entity_poly.type
_entity_poly.pdbx_seq_one_letter_code
_entity_poly.pdbx_strand_id
1 'polypeptide(L)'
;MEILSLIGGSLLSVTFELLLKKLDGYLSDRLRSSEKEVCAQMESWKTFLPKIIAILQHAEENPVANEFTKLYLNDLRNLAYDMEDLLEEFVIDDAKRSNSTAHSKASTSKGQKVKSILKNPFKSKAKLNRETISMVEHLNVRLKPIKEAMDTLGLFQLTMKVDDNSCKVAAKRPLESTVLEDYVCGRNSDKKAILDWLLDDGLISSKFLHPPSALSVAKRYFSS
;
A
#
# COMPACT_ATOMS: atom_id res chain seq x y z
N MET A 1 3.42 13.21 -14.38
CA MET A 1 2.92 13.09 -13.00
C MET A 1 2.60 11.65 -12.58
N GLU A 2 2.54 10.68 -13.51
CA GLU A 2 2.12 9.30 -13.20
C GLU A 2 3.12 8.50 -12.34
N ILE A 3 4.40 8.83 -12.43
CA ILE A 3 5.49 8.14 -11.70
C ILE A 3 5.35 8.30 -10.17
N LEU A 4 4.88 9.46 -9.70
CA LEU A 4 4.66 9.72 -8.27
C LEU A 4 3.49 8.92 -7.70
N SER A 5 2.45 8.68 -8.51
CA SER A 5 1.30 7.86 -8.11
C SER A 5 1.67 6.37 -8.09
N LEU A 6 2.48 5.92 -9.05
CA LEU A 6 2.93 4.53 -9.15
C LEU A 6 3.87 4.15 -7.98
N ILE A 7 4.84 5.00 -7.68
CA ILE A 7 5.73 4.83 -6.52
C ILE A 7 4.96 4.97 -5.21
N GLY A 8 3.99 5.91 -5.15
CA GLY A 8 3.15 6.12 -3.97
C GLY A 8 2.26 4.92 -3.65
N GLY A 9 1.62 4.31 -4.64
CA GLY A 9 0.74 3.15 -4.44
C GLY A 9 1.49 1.90 -3.99
N SER A 10 2.64 1.60 -4.60
CA SER A 10 3.46 0.43 -4.24
C SER A 10 4.05 0.53 -2.83
N LEU A 11 4.59 1.70 -2.46
CA LEU A 11 5.05 1.94 -1.09
C LEU A 11 3.91 1.78 -0.08
N LEU A 12 2.75 2.37 -0.39
CA LEU A 12 1.61 2.35 0.51
C LEU A 12 1.03 0.93 0.69
N SER A 13 1.03 0.11 -0.36
CA SER A 13 0.71 -1.32 -0.26
C SER A 13 1.58 -2.03 0.77
N VAL A 14 2.90 -1.84 0.70
CA VAL A 14 3.86 -2.45 1.63
C VAL A 14 3.61 -1.95 3.07
N THR A 15 3.30 -0.66 3.25
CA THR A 15 2.97 -0.13 4.57
C THR A 15 1.71 -0.75 5.15
N PHE A 16 0.64 -0.92 4.36
CA PHE A 16 -0.58 -1.57 4.83
C PHE A 16 -0.38 -3.06 5.13
N GLU A 17 0.46 -3.76 4.37
CA GLU A 17 0.85 -5.14 4.69
C GLU A 17 1.56 -5.23 6.05
N LEU A 18 2.45 -4.28 6.35
CA LEU A 18 3.12 -4.21 7.66
C LEU A 18 2.12 -3.90 8.78
N LEU A 19 1.21 -2.94 8.57
CA LEU A 19 0.16 -2.59 9.53
C LEU A 19 -0.78 -3.76 9.79
N LEU A 20 -1.17 -4.50 8.75
CA LEU A 20 -1.99 -5.70 8.88
C LEU A 20 -1.30 -6.78 9.73
N LYS A 21 0.01 -6.98 9.54
CA LYS A 21 0.80 -7.91 10.37
C LYS A 21 0.89 -7.45 11.83
N LYS A 22 1.15 -6.16 12.06
CA LYS A 22 1.16 -5.58 13.42
C LYS A 22 -0.20 -5.76 14.09
N LEU A 23 -1.29 -5.48 13.37
CA LEU A 23 -2.67 -5.64 13.84
C LEU A 23 -3.01 -7.09 14.17
N ASP A 24 -2.57 -8.05 13.34
CA ASP A 24 -2.80 -9.47 13.59
C ASP A 24 -2.08 -9.98 14.83
N GLY A 25 -0.82 -9.58 15.01
CA GLY A 25 -0.06 -9.87 16.23
C GLY A 25 -0.74 -9.27 17.46
N TYR A 26 -1.25 -8.05 17.34
CA TYR A 26 -1.95 -7.37 18.41
C TYR A 26 -3.26 -8.06 18.81
N LEU A 27 -4.11 -8.39 17.83
CA LEU A 27 -5.37 -9.10 18.06
C LEU A 27 -5.15 -10.48 18.67
N SER A 28 -4.10 -11.19 18.22
CA SER A 28 -3.75 -12.51 18.74
C SER A 28 -3.39 -12.48 20.23
N ASP A 29 -2.70 -11.44 20.69
CA ASP A 29 -2.33 -11.28 22.10
C ASP A 29 -3.53 -10.84 22.97
N ARG A 30 -4.41 -9.97 22.42
CA ARG A 30 -5.48 -9.31 23.19
C ARG A 30 -6.87 -9.94 23.09
N LEU A 31 -7.08 -10.98 22.29
CA LEU A 31 -8.37 -11.69 22.20
C LEU A 31 -8.88 -12.24 23.56
N ARG A 32 -8.01 -12.33 24.57
CA ARG A 32 -8.34 -12.73 25.95
C ARG A 32 -8.82 -11.59 26.86
N SER A 33 -8.85 -10.34 26.38
CA SER A 33 -9.18 -9.17 27.19
C SER A 33 -10.70 -8.88 27.24
N SER A 34 -11.11 -7.96 28.12
CA SER A 34 -12.51 -7.52 28.24
C SER A 34 -12.92 -6.43 27.24
N GLU A 35 -12.11 -6.16 26.21
CA GLU A 35 -12.21 -5.00 25.32
C GLU A 35 -12.86 -5.40 23.98
N LYS A 36 -13.96 -6.14 24.06
CA LYS A 36 -14.62 -6.79 22.92
C LYS A 36 -14.98 -5.83 21.78
N GLU A 37 -15.40 -4.61 22.10
CA GLU A 37 -15.83 -3.63 21.08
C GLU A 37 -14.65 -3.20 20.21
N VAL A 38 -13.51 -2.82 20.81
CA VAL A 38 -12.33 -2.39 20.06
C VAL A 38 -11.73 -3.55 19.27
N CYS A 39 -11.71 -4.76 19.84
CA CYS A 39 -11.31 -5.95 19.09
C CYS A 39 -12.20 -6.19 17.87
N ALA A 40 -13.53 -6.01 17.99
CA ALA A 40 -14.45 -6.18 16.87
C ALA A 40 -14.22 -5.15 15.75
N GLN A 41 -13.93 -3.89 16.10
CA GLN A 41 -13.56 -2.85 15.13
C GLN A 41 -12.27 -3.21 14.40
N MET A 42 -11.24 -3.61 15.13
CA MET A 42 -9.96 -4.07 14.58
C MET A 42 -10.11 -5.31 13.69
N GLU A 43 -10.94 -6.27 14.07
CA GLU A 43 -11.27 -7.42 13.22
C GLU A 43 -11.91 -6.98 11.90
N SER A 44 -12.79 -5.98 11.93
CA SER A 44 -13.37 -5.41 10.71
C SER A 44 -12.28 -4.81 9.80
N TRP A 45 -11.27 -4.14 10.36
CA TRP A 45 -10.14 -3.60 9.59
C TRP A 45 -9.28 -4.71 9.00
N LYS A 46 -9.06 -5.81 9.72
CA LYS A 46 -8.35 -7.00 9.22
C LYS A 46 -9.01 -7.58 7.97
N THR A 47 -10.34 -7.47 7.84
CA THR A 47 -11.05 -7.89 6.63
C THR A 47 -10.98 -6.87 5.50
N PHE A 48 -10.82 -5.58 5.82
CA PHE A 48 -10.89 -4.49 4.85
C PHE A 48 -9.53 -4.09 4.26
N LEU A 49 -8.49 -4.01 5.08
CA LEU A 49 -7.13 -3.67 4.68
C LEU A 49 -6.59 -4.52 3.51
N PRO A 50 -6.80 -5.85 3.46
CA PRO A 50 -6.39 -6.65 2.31
C PRO A 50 -6.96 -6.18 0.97
N LYS A 51 -8.19 -5.63 1.00
CA LYS A 51 -8.83 -5.11 -0.21
C LYS A 51 -8.17 -3.81 -0.68
N ILE A 52 -7.76 -2.94 0.25
CA ILE A 52 -6.98 -1.74 -0.08
C ILE A 52 -5.64 -2.14 -0.70
N ILE A 53 -4.92 -3.08 -0.07
CA ILE A 53 -3.64 -3.61 -0.56
C ILE A 53 -3.79 -4.11 -2.00
N ALA A 54 -4.80 -4.96 -2.25
CA ALA A 54 -5.05 -5.48 -3.58
C ALA A 54 -5.32 -4.36 -4.60
N ILE A 55 -6.14 -3.36 -4.28
CA ILE A 55 -6.39 -2.24 -5.20
C ILE A 55 -5.10 -1.46 -5.49
N LEU A 56 -4.28 -1.19 -4.48
CA LEU A 56 -3.01 -0.49 -4.65
C LEU A 56 -2.03 -1.26 -5.54
N GLN A 57 -2.00 -2.59 -5.45
CA GLN A 57 -1.18 -3.46 -6.29
C GLN A 57 -1.67 -3.50 -7.75
N HIS A 58 -2.99 -3.53 -7.96
CA HIS A 58 -3.58 -3.57 -9.30
C HIS A 58 -3.75 -2.18 -9.93
N ALA A 59 -3.39 -1.09 -9.24
CA ALA A 59 -3.56 0.27 -9.72
C ALA A 59 -2.76 0.56 -11.00
N GLU A 60 -1.64 -0.13 -11.25
CA GLU A 60 -0.89 0.02 -12.50
C GLU A 60 -1.63 -0.60 -13.70
N GLU A 61 -2.27 -1.75 -13.48
CA GLU A 61 -2.83 -2.60 -14.52
C GLU A 61 -4.32 -2.30 -14.79
N ASN A 62 -5.01 -1.70 -13.82
CA ASN A 62 -6.44 -1.42 -13.88
C ASN A 62 -6.73 0.10 -13.80
N PRO A 63 -7.30 0.71 -14.87
CA PRO A 63 -7.61 2.14 -14.89
C PRO A 63 -8.56 2.61 -13.79
N VAL A 64 -9.56 1.81 -13.40
CA VAL A 64 -10.52 2.14 -12.34
C VAL A 64 -9.82 2.11 -10.98
N ALA A 65 -8.96 1.12 -10.75
CA ALA A 65 -8.12 1.07 -9.54
C ALA A 65 -7.13 2.25 -9.51
N ASN A 66 -6.53 2.61 -10.65
CA ASN A 66 -5.63 3.76 -10.76
C ASN A 66 -6.32 5.07 -10.40
N GLU A 67 -7.53 5.30 -10.92
CA GLU A 67 -8.32 6.50 -10.63
C GLU A 67 -8.69 6.58 -9.14
N PHE A 68 -9.15 5.46 -8.56
CA PHE A 68 -9.40 5.38 -7.13
C PHE A 68 -8.14 5.69 -6.31
N THR A 69 -7.01 5.05 -6.64
CA THR A 69 -5.74 5.28 -5.94
C THR A 69 -5.31 6.73 -6.05
N LYS A 70 -5.42 7.37 -7.23
CA LYS A 70 -5.09 8.79 -7.41
C LYS A 70 -5.97 9.69 -6.55
N LEU A 71 -7.27 9.42 -6.49
CA LEU A 71 -8.23 10.21 -5.73
C LEU A 71 -8.03 10.07 -4.22
N TYR A 72 -7.81 8.84 -3.75
CA TYR A 72 -7.71 8.52 -2.32
C TYR A 72 -6.27 8.41 -1.80
N LEU A 73 -5.25 8.71 -2.59
CA LEU A 73 -3.84 8.50 -2.20
C LEU A 73 -3.49 9.20 -0.89
N ASN A 74 -3.91 10.46 -0.73
CA ASN A 74 -3.64 11.24 0.46
C ASN A 74 -4.42 10.71 1.67
N ASP A 75 -5.67 10.31 1.46
CA ASP A 75 -6.49 9.73 2.52
C ASP A 75 -5.94 8.39 2.98
N LEU A 76 -5.52 7.52 2.06
CA LEU A 76 -4.89 6.24 2.35
C LEU A 76 -3.55 6.43 3.07
N ARG A 77 -2.74 7.44 2.69
CA ARG A 77 -1.50 7.78 3.41
C ARG A 77 -1.79 8.20 4.84
N ASN A 78 -2.67 9.18 5.01
CA ASN A 78 -3.03 9.65 6.33
C ASN A 78 -3.64 8.51 7.15
N LEU A 79 -4.37 7.58 6.52
CA LEU A 79 -4.98 6.44 7.18
C LEU A 79 -3.91 5.48 7.72
N ALA A 80 -2.82 5.28 6.97
CA ALA A 80 -1.68 4.49 7.43
C ALA A 80 -1.01 5.12 8.65
N TYR A 81 -0.82 6.46 8.67
CA TYR A 81 -0.27 7.16 9.84
C TYR A 81 -1.15 7.01 11.08
N ASP A 82 -2.46 7.28 10.96
CA ASP A 82 -3.38 7.14 12.10
C ASP A 82 -3.41 5.70 12.66
N MET A 83 -3.29 4.69 11.78
CA MET A 83 -3.23 3.29 12.21
C MET A 83 -1.91 2.94 12.89
N GLU A 84 -0.79 3.46 12.41
CA GLU A 84 0.51 3.28 13.06
C GLU A 84 0.50 3.90 14.46
N ASP A 85 0.07 5.15 14.58
CA ASP A 85 -0.03 5.88 15.85
C ASP A 85 -0.93 5.12 16.83
N LEU A 86 -2.07 4.62 16.37
CA LEU A 86 -2.97 3.84 17.20
C LEU A 86 -2.31 2.54 17.70
N LEU A 87 -1.66 1.79 16.82
CA LEU A 87 -0.98 0.54 17.18
C LEU A 87 0.17 0.79 18.16
N GLU A 88 0.88 1.92 18.03
CA GLU A 88 1.92 2.34 18.97
C GLU A 88 1.35 2.72 20.34
N GLU A 89 0.27 3.50 20.39
CA GLU A 89 -0.37 3.86 21.66
C GLU A 89 -0.87 2.62 22.41
N PHE A 90 -1.35 1.62 21.67
CA PHE A 90 -1.73 0.34 22.24
C PHE A 90 -0.57 -0.42 22.90
N VAL A 91 0.60 -0.44 22.26
CA VAL A 91 1.82 -1.04 22.84
C VAL A 91 2.22 -0.29 24.11
N ILE A 92 2.15 1.04 24.09
CA ILE A 92 2.45 1.90 25.24
C ILE A 92 1.47 1.64 26.39
N ASP A 93 0.18 1.55 26.10
CA ASP A 93 -0.87 1.25 27.08
C ASP A 93 -0.70 -0.13 27.72
N ASP A 94 -0.29 -1.14 26.94
CA ASP A 94 0.01 -2.47 27.46
C ASP A 94 1.26 -2.49 28.35
N ALA A 95 2.30 -1.74 27.99
CA ALA A 95 3.48 -1.54 28.82
C ALA A 95 3.13 -0.86 30.15
N LYS A 96 2.32 0.21 30.13
CA LYS A 96 1.83 0.90 31.34
C LYS A 96 1.03 -0.04 32.25
N ARG A 97 0.15 -0.87 31.66
CA ARG A 97 -0.69 -1.84 32.39
C ARG A 97 0.16 -2.93 33.04
N SER A 98 1.13 -3.50 32.33
CA SER A 98 2.02 -4.53 32.87
C SER A 98 2.89 -4.00 34.02
N ASN A 99 3.47 -2.80 33.88
CA ASN A 99 4.28 -2.15 34.93
C ASN A 99 3.46 -1.82 36.19
N SER A 100 2.21 -1.39 36.03
CA SER A 100 1.31 -1.12 37.16
C SER A 100 0.99 -2.38 37.97
N THR A 101 0.85 -3.53 37.29
CA THR A 101 0.66 -4.81 37.99
C THR A 101 1.92 -5.28 38.72
N ALA A 102 3.13 -4.94 38.24
CA ALA A 102 4.39 -5.26 38.89
C ALA A 102 4.60 -4.45 40.19
N HIS A 103 4.33 -3.14 40.18
CA HIS A 103 4.45 -2.30 41.38
C HIS A 103 3.44 -2.67 42.48
N SER A 104 2.24 -3.14 42.12
CA SER A 104 1.26 -3.63 43.09
C SER A 104 1.70 -4.92 43.81
N LYS A 105 2.65 -5.68 43.24
CA LYS A 105 3.21 -6.91 43.83
C LYS A 105 4.48 -6.66 44.67
N ALA A 106 5.18 -5.55 44.47
CA ALA A 106 6.43 -5.24 45.17
C ALA A 106 6.22 -4.55 46.55
N SER A 107 5.03 -4.02 46.82
CA SER A 107 4.68 -3.43 48.12
C SER A 107 4.07 -4.48 49.07
N THR A 108 4.90 -5.42 49.50
CA THR A 108 4.65 -6.20 50.72
C THR A 108 5.89 -6.13 51.60
N SER A 109 6.28 -4.92 52.02
CA SER A 109 7.22 -4.79 53.12
C SER A 109 6.51 -5.10 54.45
N LYS A 110 7.29 -5.73 55.32
CA LYS A 110 6.88 -6.38 56.56
C LYS A 110 6.12 -5.45 57.49
N GLY A 111 5.00 -5.93 58.04
CA GLY A 111 4.50 -5.48 59.34
C GLY A 111 3.32 -4.51 59.34
N GLN A 112 2.13 -4.94 58.92
CA GLN A 112 0.90 -4.45 59.58
C GLN A 112 -0.26 -5.43 59.37
N LYS A 113 -0.58 -6.19 60.42
CA LYS A 113 -1.87 -6.88 60.54
C LYS A 113 -2.94 -5.80 60.77
N VAL A 114 -3.50 -5.25 59.71
CA VAL A 114 -4.77 -4.50 59.79
C VAL A 114 -5.72 -5.07 58.75
N LYS A 115 -6.88 -5.47 59.25
CA LYS A 115 -7.98 -6.08 58.50
C LYS A 115 -8.38 -5.15 57.35
N SER A 116 -8.08 -5.56 56.11
CA SER A 116 -8.75 -5.05 54.91
C SER A 116 -9.42 -6.22 54.22
N ILE A 117 -10.53 -6.65 54.83
CA ILE A 117 -11.57 -7.43 54.16
C ILE A 117 -12.35 -6.40 53.35
N LEU A 118 -11.90 -6.14 52.13
CA LEU A 118 -12.62 -5.56 50.99
C LEU A 118 -11.63 -5.37 49.81
N LYS A 119 -10.79 -6.38 49.55
CA LYS A 119 -10.18 -6.50 48.22
C LYS A 119 -11.25 -7.10 47.32
N ASN A 120 -12.07 -6.23 46.75
CA ASN A 120 -13.06 -6.59 45.74
C ASN A 120 -12.36 -7.46 44.66
N PRO A 121 -12.75 -8.74 44.45
CA PRO A 121 -12.15 -9.59 43.42
C PRO A 121 -12.58 -9.18 42.01
N PHE A 122 -13.46 -8.18 41.88
CA PHE A 122 -13.52 -7.34 40.69
C PHE A 122 -12.27 -6.47 40.63
N LYS A 123 -11.17 -7.16 40.30
CA LYS A 123 -10.08 -6.69 39.44
C LYS A 123 -10.56 -5.45 38.70
N SER A 124 -9.95 -4.31 38.99
CA SER A 124 -9.92 -3.19 38.07
C SER A 124 -9.49 -3.75 36.71
N LYS A 125 -10.46 -4.12 35.87
CA LYS A 125 -10.26 -4.35 34.45
C LYS A 125 -9.78 -3.01 33.98
N ALA A 126 -8.46 -2.84 33.88
CA ALA A 126 -7.86 -1.61 33.43
C ALA A 126 -8.48 -1.33 32.05
N LYS A 127 -9.43 -0.40 32.04
CA LYS A 127 -10.21 -0.02 30.88
C LYS A 127 -9.22 0.55 29.85
N LEU A 128 -9.51 0.37 28.57
CA LEU A 128 -8.77 1.10 27.52
C LEU A 128 -8.68 2.58 27.87
N ASN A 129 -7.54 3.20 27.53
CA ASN A 129 -7.42 4.64 27.58
C ASN A 129 -8.54 5.25 26.73
N ARG A 130 -9.12 6.36 27.21
CA ARG A 130 -10.14 7.10 26.45
C ARG A 130 -9.58 7.55 25.10
N GLU A 131 -8.29 7.85 25.05
CA GLU A 131 -7.55 8.23 23.86
C GLU A 131 -7.55 7.11 22.80
N THR A 132 -7.19 5.88 23.16
CA THR A 132 -7.20 4.74 22.21
C THR A 132 -8.59 4.45 21.66
N ILE A 133 -9.64 4.60 22.49
CA ILE A 133 -11.03 4.50 22.02
C ILE A 133 -11.33 5.60 20.99
N SER A 134 -10.94 6.85 21.26
CA SER A 134 -11.21 7.97 20.35
C SER A 134 -10.45 7.85 19.02
N MET A 135 -9.24 7.30 19.03
CA MET A 135 -8.45 7.02 17.82
C MET A 135 -9.11 5.93 16.97
N VAL A 136 -9.66 4.87 17.59
CA VAL A 136 -10.42 3.83 16.88
C VAL A 136 -11.67 4.41 16.21
N GLU A 137 -12.42 5.25 16.93
CA GLU A 137 -13.58 5.95 16.37
C GLU A 137 -13.18 6.85 15.19
N HIS A 138 -12.08 7.60 15.33
CA HIS A 138 -11.55 8.45 14.27
C HIS A 138 -11.17 7.66 13.02
N LEU A 139 -10.46 6.53 13.17
CA LEU A 139 -10.11 5.65 12.06
C LEU A 139 -11.36 5.11 11.34
N ASN A 140 -12.39 4.74 12.08
CA ASN A 140 -13.65 4.28 11.50
C ASN A 140 -14.33 5.37 10.67
N VAL A 141 -14.31 6.63 11.14
CA VAL A 141 -14.83 7.77 10.38
C VAL A 141 -14.08 7.93 9.07
N ARG A 142 -12.76 7.73 9.07
CA ARG A 142 -11.92 7.86 7.86
C ARG A 142 -12.04 6.68 6.91
N LEU A 143 -12.23 5.47 7.42
CA LEU A 143 -12.41 4.26 6.62
C LEU A 143 -13.77 4.22 5.91
N LYS A 144 -14.81 4.81 6.51
CA LYS A 144 -16.16 4.81 5.97
C LYS A 144 -16.27 5.33 4.52
N PRO A 145 -15.84 6.57 4.18
CA PRO A 145 -15.95 7.07 2.81
C PRO A 145 -15.10 6.27 1.81
N ILE A 146 -13.94 5.75 2.24
CA ILE A 146 -13.06 4.92 1.40
C ILE A 146 -13.78 3.61 1.04
N LYS A 147 -14.42 2.98 2.03
CA LYS A 147 -15.20 1.75 1.83
C LYS A 147 -16.38 1.97 0.90
N GLU A 148 -17.16 3.03 1.12
CA GLU A 148 -18.30 3.38 0.27
C GLU A 148 -17.89 3.66 -1.17
N ALA A 149 -16.76 4.35 -1.39
CA ALA A 149 -16.23 4.58 -2.72
C ALA A 149 -15.77 3.29 -3.40
N MET A 150 -15.10 2.39 -2.67
CA MET A 150 -14.70 1.08 -3.19
C MET A 150 -15.91 0.23 -3.58
N ASP A 151 -16.97 0.26 -2.77
CA ASP A 151 -18.24 -0.44 -3.06
C ASP A 151 -18.90 0.14 -4.32
N THR A 152 -18.98 1.47 -4.42
CA THR A 152 -19.62 2.18 -5.54
C THR A 152 -18.90 1.94 -6.87
N LEU A 153 -17.57 1.87 -6.84
CA LEU A 153 -16.73 1.65 -8.02
C LEU A 153 -16.60 0.17 -8.39
N GLY A 154 -17.23 -0.75 -7.64
CA GLY A 154 -17.17 -2.19 -7.90
C GLY A 154 -15.77 -2.79 -7.73
N LEU A 155 -14.86 -2.10 -7.01
CA LEU A 155 -13.46 -2.50 -6.87
C LEU A 155 -13.31 -3.83 -6.11
N PHE A 156 -14.27 -4.16 -5.22
CA PHE A 156 -14.28 -5.46 -4.55
C PHE A 156 -14.46 -6.65 -5.51
N GLN A 157 -15.25 -6.49 -6.56
CA GLN A 157 -15.43 -7.57 -7.55
C GLN A 157 -14.18 -7.76 -8.40
N LEU A 158 -13.42 -6.68 -8.63
CA LEU A 158 -12.12 -6.74 -9.31
C LEU A 158 -11.08 -7.50 -8.49
N THR A 159 -11.10 -7.37 -7.16
CA THR A 159 -10.19 -8.10 -6.26
C THR A 159 -10.51 -9.59 -6.09
N MET A 160 -11.71 -10.06 -6.47
CA MET A 160 -12.12 -11.46 -6.33
C MET A 160 -11.99 -12.29 -7.62
N LYS A 161 -11.83 -11.65 -8.79
CA LYS A 161 -11.66 -12.31 -10.10
C LYS A 161 -10.21 -12.80 -10.34
N VAL A 162 -9.58 -13.38 -9.33
CA VAL A 162 -8.24 -13.97 -9.47
C VAL A 162 -8.30 -15.35 -10.14
N ASP A 163 -9.44 -16.04 -10.11
CA ASP A 163 -9.61 -17.37 -10.71
C ASP A 163 -10.77 -17.38 -11.73
N ASP A 164 -10.59 -16.77 -12.90
CA ASP A 164 -11.11 -17.33 -14.16
C ASP A 164 -10.65 -16.50 -15.37
N ASN A 165 -9.60 -17.00 -16.04
CA ASN A 165 -9.53 -17.12 -17.50
C ASN A 165 -9.93 -15.92 -18.40
N SER A 166 -9.69 -14.67 -17.98
CA SER A 166 -9.81 -13.53 -18.90
C SER A 166 -8.84 -12.38 -18.66
N CYS A 167 -7.73 -12.64 -17.96
CA CYS A 167 -6.55 -11.81 -18.14
C CYS A 167 -6.03 -12.07 -19.57
N LYS A 168 -6.59 -11.32 -20.53
CA LYS A 168 -5.77 -10.86 -21.65
C LYS A 168 -4.65 -10.11 -20.97
N VAL A 169 -3.57 -10.83 -20.68
CA VAL A 169 -2.28 -10.28 -20.30
C VAL A 169 -2.08 -9.17 -21.32
N ALA A 170 -2.29 -7.93 -20.89
CA ALA A 170 -1.86 -6.78 -21.65
C ALA A 170 -0.35 -6.96 -21.66
N ALA A 171 0.14 -7.64 -22.72
CA ALA A 171 1.52 -8.04 -22.85
C ALA A 171 2.34 -6.83 -22.49
N LYS A 172 3.03 -6.91 -21.35
CA LYS A 172 3.97 -5.91 -20.90
C LYS A 172 4.81 -5.63 -22.13
N ARG A 173 4.72 -4.41 -22.69
CA ARG A 173 5.52 -4.11 -23.88
C ARG A 173 6.95 -4.41 -23.48
N PRO A 174 7.69 -5.24 -24.23
CA PRO A 174 9.08 -5.48 -23.93
C PRO A 174 9.77 -4.11 -23.81
N LEU A 175 10.29 -3.80 -22.62
CA LEU A 175 11.01 -2.55 -22.36
C LEU A 175 12.35 -2.54 -23.10
N GLU A 176 12.75 -3.67 -23.67
CA GLU A 176 13.97 -3.84 -24.42
C GLU A 176 13.65 -4.35 -25.83
N SER A 177 14.12 -3.59 -26.83
CA SER A 177 14.15 -3.98 -28.25
C SER A 177 15.25 -5.02 -28.53
N THR A 178 15.68 -5.79 -27.53
CA THR A 178 16.82 -6.68 -27.65
C THR A 178 16.33 -8.08 -28.01
N VAL A 179 15.82 -8.21 -29.23
CA VAL A 179 15.98 -9.51 -29.91
C VAL A 179 17.46 -9.58 -30.26
N LEU A 180 18.22 -10.37 -29.50
CA LEU A 180 19.60 -10.66 -29.85
C LEU A 180 19.57 -11.63 -31.04
N GLU A 181 19.30 -11.11 -32.24
CA GLU A 181 19.46 -11.86 -33.46
C GLU A 181 20.97 -11.96 -33.74
N ASP A 182 21.51 -13.18 -33.70
CA ASP A 182 22.93 -13.44 -33.97
C ASP A 182 23.37 -12.99 -35.38
N TYR A 183 22.41 -12.76 -36.28
CA TYR A 183 22.66 -12.32 -37.65
C TYR A 183 21.52 -11.46 -38.22
N VAL A 184 21.79 -10.17 -38.42
CA VAL A 184 20.84 -9.20 -39.03
C VAL A 184 21.35 -8.79 -40.41
N CYS A 185 20.63 -9.15 -41.47
CA CYS A 185 20.94 -8.75 -42.84
C CYS A 185 20.02 -7.60 -43.33
N GLY A 186 20.46 -6.84 -44.35
CA GLY A 186 19.64 -5.80 -45.00
C GLY A 186 19.61 -4.43 -44.32
N ARG A 187 20.11 -4.28 -43.09
CA ARG A 187 20.16 -3.00 -42.35
C ARG A 187 21.44 -2.19 -42.54
N ASN A 188 22.32 -2.60 -43.45
CA ASN A 188 23.63 -1.95 -43.61
C ASN A 188 23.51 -0.49 -44.10
N SER A 189 22.51 -0.18 -44.93
CA SER A 189 22.23 1.19 -45.39
C SER A 189 21.81 2.11 -44.25
N ASP A 190 20.89 1.62 -43.41
CA ASP A 190 20.33 2.38 -42.30
C ASP A 190 21.39 2.60 -41.21
N LYS A 191 22.18 1.55 -40.93
CA LYS A 191 23.34 1.63 -40.03
C LYS A 191 24.33 2.70 -40.48
N LYS A 192 24.62 2.77 -41.78
CA LYS A 192 25.53 3.78 -42.34
C LYS A 192 24.94 5.19 -42.22
N ALA A 193 23.66 5.38 -42.56
CA ALA A 193 23.00 6.67 -42.45
C ALA A 193 22.95 7.19 -41.00
N ILE A 194 22.73 6.30 -40.02
CA ILE A 194 22.74 6.66 -38.59
C ILE A 194 24.15 6.99 -38.12
N LEU A 195 25.17 6.22 -38.54
CA LEU A 195 26.56 6.52 -38.21
C LEU A 195 27.03 7.84 -38.83
N ASP A 196 26.71 8.10 -40.09
CA ASP A 196 27.00 9.38 -40.74
C ASP A 196 26.31 10.52 -39.98
N TRP A 197 25.05 10.36 -39.56
CA TRP A 197 24.34 11.36 -38.74
C TRP A 197 24.96 11.58 -37.35
N LEU A 198 25.45 10.53 -36.69
CA LEU A 198 26.08 10.63 -35.37
C LEU A 198 27.52 11.16 -35.41
N LEU A 199 28.24 10.91 -36.50
CA LEU A 199 29.61 11.35 -36.70
C LEU A 199 29.70 12.73 -37.34
N ASP A 200 28.61 13.23 -37.91
CA ASP A 200 28.45 14.62 -38.33
C ASP A 200 28.20 15.52 -37.09
N ASP A 201 29.17 15.52 -36.17
CA ASP A 201 29.27 16.41 -35.00
C ASP A 201 29.58 17.87 -35.40
N GLY A 202 29.17 18.25 -36.61
CA GLY A 202 29.09 19.62 -37.08
C GLY A 202 27.70 20.17 -36.81
N LEU A 203 27.41 20.48 -35.53
CA LEU A 203 26.51 21.53 -35.02
C LEU A 203 25.70 21.05 -33.79
N ILE A 204 26.35 21.13 -32.64
CA ILE A 204 25.72 21.76 -31.47
C ILE A 204 25.39 23.21 -31.85
N SER A 205 24.36 23.44 -32.68
CA SER A 205 23.66 24.74 -32.75
C SER A 205 22.41 24.65 -33.63
N SER A 206 21.26 24.64 -32.95
CA SER A 206 19.95 25.04 -33.46
C SER A 206 19.43 24.31 -34.71
N LYS A 207 18.65 23.26 -34.48
CA LYS A 207 17.25 23.12 -34.95
C LYS A 207 16.80 21.68 -34.70
N PHE A 208 16.02 21.51 -33.65
CA PHE A 208 15.09 20.40 -33.55
C PHE A 208 14.16 20.45 -34.76
N LEU A 209 14.35 19.58 -35.75
CA LEU A 209 13.25 19.20 -36.64
C LEU A 209 13.51 17.87 -37.37
N HIS A 210 12.71 16.88 -36.96
CA HIS A 210 12.37 15.60 -37.59
C HIS A 210 13.46 14.54 -37.87
N PRO A 211 13.33 13.32 -37.29
CA PRO A 211 13.99 12.14 -37.87
C PRO A 211 13.44 11.87 -39.29
N PRO A 212 14.23 11.27 -40.19
CA PRO A 212 13.77 10.97 -41.54
C PRO A 212 12.53 10.09 -41.50
N SER A 213 11.41 10.63 -41.99
CA SER A 213 10.13 9.93 -42.07
C SER A 213 10.25 8.69 -42.95
N ALA A 214 9.69 7.57 -42.47
CA ALA A 214 9.67 6.25 -43.11
C ALA A 214 9.18 6.22 -44.58
N LEU A 215 8.56 7.30 -45.05
CA LEU A 215 8.08 7.47 -46.43
C LEU A 215 9.20 7.64 -47.46
N SER A 216 10.40 8.07 -47.07
CA SER A 216 11.53 8.28 -48.01
C SER A 216 12.16 6.96 -48.48
N VAL A 217 12.02 5.89 -47.70
CA VAL A 217 12.59 4.57 -48.03
C VAL A 217 11.73 3.81 -49.03
N ALA A 218 10.42 4.08 -49.08
CA ALA A 218 9.48 3.36 -49.95
C ALA A 218 9.59 3.71 -51.45
N LYS A 219 10.21 4.84 -51.82
CA LYS A 219 10.28 5.28 -53.24
C LYS A 219 11.35 4.59 -54.08
N ARG A 220 12.19 3.71 -53.52
CA ARG A 220 13.26 3.04 -54.28
C ARG A 220 12.90 1.65 -54.83
N TYR A 221 11.69 1.14 -54.56
CA TYR A 221 11.26 -0.19 -55.00
C TYR A 221 10.35 -0.18 -56.25
N PHE A 222 10.06 0.97 -56.87
CA PHE A 222 9.10 1.06 -57.98
C PHE A 222 9.61 1.83 -59.22
N SER A 223 10.89 1.67 -59.57
CA SER A 223 11.36 1.94 -60.93
C SER A 223 12.38 0.88 -61.32
N SER A 224 11.87 -0.22 -61.90
CA SER A 224 12.55 -0.95 -62.97
C SER A 224 11.99 -0.47 -64.30
#